data_AF-A0A1V5FK76-F1
#
_entry.id   AF-A0A1V5FK76-F1
#
_cell.length_a   1.000
_cell.length_b   1.000
_cell.length_c   1.000
_cell.angle_alpha   90.00
_cell.angle_beta   90.00
_cell.angle_gamma   90.00
#
_symmetry.space_group_name_H-M   'P 1'
#
loop_
_entity.id
_entity.type
_entity.pdbx_description
1 polymer ?
#
loop_
_entity_poly.entity_id
_entity_poly.type
_entity_poly.pdbx_seq_one_letter_code
_entity_poly.pdbx_strand_id
1 'polypeptide(L)'
;MKVHGPDHVRHVVGQKAVALFRQPQGLAGFLAGGQGCLELAIVPIDVQRHDHGQRQQGQQGIHPSPVDVLMHTDGDMLVRDDIVKLWSLRDESKAVMVVKHDYKTKANNKYLGSKNQDYPRKNWSSVVLWNCGHPDNRVMTPEFIENATGAQLHRFTWLADEQIGELPKVWNWLPDELGENPDAKLLHWTLGTPSFHEYADAPMAGEWHRERILMDYCLQRDID
;
A
#
# COMPACT_ATOMS: atom_id res chain seq x y z
N MET A 1 24.33 0.80 47.68
CA MET A 1 25.15 0.80 46.45
C MET A 1 24.20 0.95 45.28
N LYS A 2 24.06 2.16 44.72
CA LYS A 2 23.17 2.44 43.58
C LYS A 2 23.88 1.93 42.33
N VAL A 3 23.27 0.95 41.65
CA VAL A 3 23.70 0.52 40.32
C VAL A 3 22.76 1.20 39.33
N HIS A 4 23.30 2.14 38.55
CA HIS A 4 22.59 2.75 37.43
C HIS A 4 22.53 1.73 36.29
N GLY A 5 21.32 1.30 35.93
CA GLY A 5 21.05 0.59 34.68
C GLY A 5 20.89 1.58 33.52
N PRO A 6 21.25 1.19 32.29
CA PRO A 6 21.20 2.05 31.12
C PRO A 6 19.77 2.39 30.71
N ASP A 7 19.67 3.55 30.07
CA ASP A 7 18.46 4.30 29.73
C ASP A 7 17.34 3.48 29.10
N HIS A 8 16.13 3.81 29.54
CA HIS A 8 14.86 3.34 28.97
C HIS A 8 14.82 3.59 27.46
N VAL A 9 15.00 2.52 26.67
CA VAL A 9 14.55 2.46 25.29
C VAL A 9 13.04 2.67 25.30
N ARG A 10 12.61 3.88 24.92
CA ARG A 10 11.21 4.20 24.73
C ARG A 10 10.70 3.39 23.54
N HIS A 11 9.92 2.36 23.80
CA HIS A 11 9.12 1.70 22.79
C HIS A 11 8.17 2.74 22.18
N VAL A 12 8.45 3.18 20.96
CA VAL A 12 7.46 3.82 20.12
C VAL A 12 6.52 2.71 19.69
N VAL A 13 5.35 2.65 20.33
CA VAL A 13 4.21 1.87 19.82
C VAL A 13 3.77 2.59 18.54
N GLY A 14 4.40 2.24 17.43
CA GLY A 14 3.98 2.68 16.11
C GLY A 14 2.56 2.16 15.88
N GLN A 15 1.65 3.06 15.57
CA GLN A 15 0.33 2.71 15.07
C GLN A 15 0.53 1.93 13.77
N LYS A 16 0.55 0.59 13.85
CA LYS A 16 0.53 -0.28 12.69
C LYS A 16 -0.84 -0.11 12.04
N ALA A 17 -0.88 0.47 10.85
CA ALA A 17 -2.06 0.40 10.00
C ALA A 17 -2.24 -1.07 9.60
N VAL A 18 -3.24 -1.73 10.18
CA VAL A 18 -3.64 -3.10 9.82
C VAL A 18 -4.77 -2.98 8.81
N ALA A 19 -4.51 -3.37 7.56
CA ALA A 19 -5.57 -3.57 6.57
C ALA A 19 -6.34 -4.84 6.93
N LEU A 20 -7.54 -4.69 7.49
CA LEU A 20 -8.44 -5.80 7.78
C LEU A 20 -9.18 -6.22 6.51
N PHE A 21 -8.83 -7.38 5.97
CA PHE A 21 -9.60 -8.04 4.91
C PHE A 21 -10.75 -8.81 5.55
N ARG A 22 -11.99 -8.32 5.39
CA ARG A 22 -13.20 -9.10 5.65
C ARG A 22 -13.78 -9.52 4.32
N GLN A 23 -13.65 -10.80 3.96
CA GLN A 23 -14.42 -11.33 2.81
C GLN A 23 -15.91 -11.24 3.14
N PRO A 24 -16.77 -10.69 2.25
CA PRO A 24 -18.20 -10.84 2.38
C PRO A 24 -18.51 -12.33 2.17
N GLN A 25 -19.01 -12.99 3.21
CA GLN A 25 -19.63 -14.30 3.04
C GLN A 25 -20.91 -14.10 2.23
N GLY A 26 -20.94 -14.66 1.01
CA GLY A 26 -22.16 -14.81 0.23
C GLY A 26 -22.15 -14.07 -1.10
N LEU A 27 -21.43 -14.61 -2.09
CA LEU A 27 -21.95 -14.70 -3.46
C LEU A 27 -21.23 -15.84 -4.18
N ALA A 28 -21.90 -16.98 -4.25
CA ALA A 28 -21.50 -18.09 -5.11
C ALA A 28 -21.75 -17.67 -6.57
N GLY A 29 -20.69 -17.63 -7.38
CA GLY A 29 -20.79 -17.62 -8.84
C GLY A 29 -20.13 -16.43 -9.52
N PHE A 30 -18.81 -16.49 -9.69
CA PHE A 30 -18.15 -16.06 -10.92
C PHE A 30 -16.74 -16.65 -10.96
N LEU A 31 -16.62 -17.83 -11.60
CA LEU A 31 -15.34 -18.47 -11.87
C LEU A 31 -14.86 -18.07 -13.27
N ALA A 32 -13.55 -17.80 -13.34
CA ALA A 32 -12.69 -17.83 -14.53
C ALA A 32 -12.81 -16.68 -15.54
N GLY A 33 -11.77 -15.86 -15.59
CA GLY A 33 -11.42 -15.04 -16.76
C GLY A 33 -11.65 -13.56 -16.56
N GLY A 34 -10.60 -12.86 -16.12
CA GLY A 34 -10.61 -11.42 -15.93
C GLY A 34 -9.81 -11.10 -14.69
N GLN A 35 -8.97 -10.07 -14.78
CA GLN A 35 -8.25 -9.50 -13.65
C GLN A 35 -9.20 -9.48 -12.45
N GLY A 36 -8.82 -10.17 -11.36
CA GLY A 36 -9.57 -10.10 -10.12
C GLY A 36 -9.75 -8.62 -9.81
N CYS A 37 -11.00 -8.15 -9.88
CA CYS A 37 -11.37 -6.81 -9.48
C CYS A 37 -11.13 -6.79 -7.97
N LEU A 38 -9.89 -6.48 -7.59
CA LEU A 38 -9.56 -6.08 -6.23
C LEU A 38 -10.32 -4.77 -6.06
N GLU A 39 -11.40 -4.85 -5.32
CA GLU A 39 -12.17 -3.70 -4.88
C GLU A 39 -11.16 -2.68 -4.31
N LEU A 40 -11.03 -1.53 -4.97
CA LEU A 40 -10.16 -0.43 -4.55
C LEU A 40 -10.74 0.13 -3.25
N ALA A 41 -10.44 -0.50 -2.13
CA ALA A 41 -10.85 -0.03 -0.81
C ALA A 41 -9.97 1.18 -0.45
N ILE A 42 -10.46 2.37 -0.79
CA ILE A 42 -9.83 3.63 -0.42
C ILE A 42 -9.98 3.81 1.09
N VAL A 43 -8.88 3.67 1.84
CA VAL A 43 -8.85 4.02 3.26
C VAL A 43 -8.31 5.45 3.41
N PRO A 44 -9.11 6.42 3.89
CA PRO A 44 -8.58 7.73 4.24
C PRO A 44 -7.66 7.59 5.45
N ILE A 45 -6.38 7.94 5.29
CA ILE A 45 -5.43 8.04 6.39
C ILE A 45 -5.37 9.50 6.83
N ASP A 46 -5.94 9.81 7.99
CA ASP A 46 -5.79 11.11 8.63
C ASP A 46 -4.47 11.13 9.44
N VAL A 47 -3.40 11.65 8.84
CA VAL A 47 -2.13 11.89 9.54
C VAL A 47 -2.20 13.25 10.24
N GLN A 48 -2.64 13.25 11.49
CA GLN A 48 -2.63 14.46 12.31
C GLN A 48 -1.19 14.96 12.50
N ARG A 49 -0.91 16.18 12.06
CA ARG A 49 0.37 16.86 12.34
C ARG A 49 0.46 17.15 13.84
N HIS A 50 1.34 16.44 14.56
CA HIS A 50 1.75 16.88 15.89
C HIS A 50 2.76 18.02 15.76
N ASP A 51 2.27 19.25 15.73
CA ASP A 51 3.11 20.43 15.94
C ASP A 51 3.39 20.56 17.44
N HIS A 52 4.67 20.48 17.82
CA HIS A 52 5.11 20.76 19.20
C HIS A 52 5.19 22.27 19.41
N GLY A 53 4.01 22.91 19.46
CA GLY A 53 3.81 24.31 19.78
C GLY A 53 2.78 24.47 20.88
N GLN A 54 3.12 25.28 21.88
CA GLN A 54 2.42 25.53 23.15
C GLN A 54 0.88 25.51 23.12
N ARG A 55 0.28 24.81 24.11
CA ARG A 55 -1.15 24.84 24.41
C ARG A 55 -1.60 26.29 24.70
N GLN A 56 -2.44 26.85 23.84
CA GLN A 56 -3.44 27.83 24.25
C GLN A 56 -4.83 27.27 23.97
N GLN A 57 -5.67 27.27 25.00
CA GLN A 57 -7.05 26.83 24.95
C GLN A 57 -7.84 27.81 24.06
N GLY A 58 -8.32 27.32 22.93
CA GLY A 58 -9.38 27.91 22.15
C GLY A 58 -10.07 26.77 21.43
N GLN A 59 -11.34 26.53 21.71
CA GLN A 59 -12.19 25.63 20.93
C GLN A 59 -12.30 26.19 19.51
N GLN A 60 -11.32 25.89 18.66
CA GLN A 60 -11.51 25.89 17.22
C GLN A 60 -11.96 24.49 16.88
N GLY A 61 -13.19 24.38 16.37
CA GLY A 61 -13.72 23.13 15.87
C GLY A 61 -12.69 22.48 14.96
N ILE A 62 -12.51 21.17 15.12
CA ILE A 62 -11.73 20.37 14.18
C ILE A 62 -12.51 20.44 12.86
N HIS A 63 -12.23 21.47 12.06
CA HIS A 63 -12.63 21.49 10.67
C HIS A 63 -11.77 20.42 10.01
N PRO A 64 -12.36 19.36 9.42
CA PRO A 64 -11.57 18.47 8.59
C PRO A 64 -10.97 19.34 7.49
N SER A 65 -9.63 19.45 7.47
CA SER A 65 -8.95 19.81 6.23
C SER A 65 -9.48 18.84 5.19
N PRO A 66 -10.02 19.31 4.05
CA PRO A 66 -10.37 18.39 2.98
C PRO A 66 -9.09 17.60 2.69
N VAL A 67 -9.15 16.29 2.89
CA VAL A 67 -8.02 15.42 2.55
C VAL A 67 -7.99 15.35 1.03
N ASP A 68 -7.34 16.33 0.41
CA ASP A 68 -7.19 16.40 -1.04
C ASP A 68 -6.27 15.30 -1.57
N VAL A 69 -5.59 14.55 -0.69
CA VAL A 69 -4.74 13.42 -1.05
C VAL A 69 -5.11 12.18 -0.25
N LEU A 70 -5.13 11.01 -0.92
CA LEU A 70 -5.28 9.68 -0.31
C LEU A 70 -4.08 8.80 -0.65
N MET A 71 -3.89 7.70 0.10
CA MET A 71 -2.89 6.68 -0.22
C MET A 71 -3.58 5.34 -0.50
N HIS A 72 -3.24 4.72 -1.64
CA HIS A 72 -3.66 3.38 -2.04
C HIS A 72 -2.47 2.41 -1.94
N THR A 73 -2.75 1.16 -1.51
CA THR A 73 -1.80 0.05 -1.45
C THR A 73 -2.51 -1.25 -1.84
N ASP A 74 -1.92 -2.09 -2.69
CA ASP A 74 -2.48 -3.42 -2.98
C ASP A 74 -2.41 -4.37 -1.76
N GLY A 75 -3.18 -5.46 -1.80
CA GLY A 75 -3.33 -6.39 -0.66
C GLY A 75 -2.19 -7.39 -0.47
N ASP A 76 -1.25 -7.44 -1.41
CA ASP A 76 -0.10 -8.35 -1.47
C ASP A 76 1.21 -7.64 -1.08
N MET A 77 1.12 -6.69 -0.13
CA MET A 77 2.21 -5.83 0.30
C MET A 77 2.59 -5.99 1.78
N LEU A 78 3.84 -5.63 2.11
CA LEU A 78 4.33 -5.50 3.49
C LEU A 78 5.14 -4.20 3.65
N VAL A 79 4.72 -3.34 4.57
CA VAL A 79 5.38 -2.06 4.89
C VAL A 79 6.47 -2.27 5.95
N ARG A 80 7.68 -1.77 5.69
CA ARG A 80 8.88 -1.94 6.54
C ARG A 80 9.36 -0.65 7.20
N ASP A 81 8.98 0.52 6.67
CA ASP A 81 9.37 1.84 7.17
C ASP A 81 8.13 2.66 7.59
N ASP A 82 8.35 3.74 8.32
CA ASP A 82 7.30 4.64 8.78
C ASP A 82 6.51 5.23 7.60
N ILE A 83 5.21 4.94 7.57
CA ILE A 83 4.32 5.36 6.49
C ILE A 83 4.21 6.88 6.35
N VAL A 84 4.50 7.64 7.42
CA VAL A 84 4.56 9.10 7.39
C VAL A 84 5.66 9.60 6.45
N LYS A 85 6.76 8.84 6.30
CA LYS A 85 7.82 9.17 5.34
C LYS A 85 7.35 9.02 3.90
N LEU A 86 6.57 7.99 3.58
CA LEU A 86 5.94 7.84 2.26
C LEU A 86 4.94 8.97 2.03
N TRP A 87 4.08 9.22 3.01
CA TRP A 87 3.11 10.31 3.01
C TRP A 87 3.81 11.65 2.70
N SER A 88 4.95 11.94 3.34
CA SER A 88 5.69 13.20 3.14
C SER A 88 6.26 13.41 1.74
N LEU A 89 6.22 12.41 0.84
CA LEU A 89 6.69 12.50 -0.55
C LEU A 89 5.63 12.99 -1.54
N ARG A 90 4.43 13.36 -1.09
CA ARG A 90 3.42 13.97 -1.98
C ARG A 90 3.96 15.20 -2.69
N ASP A 91 3.52 15.36 -3.94
CA ASP A 91 3.69 16.57 -4.74
C ASP A 91 2.30 17.02 -5.24
N GLU A 92 1.82 18.15 -4.75
CA GLU A 92 0.50 18.71 -5.10
C GLU A 92 0.42 19.15 -6.56
N SER A 93 1.55 19.32 -7.26
CA SER A 93 1.58 19.62 -8.70
C SER A 93 1.28 18.39 -9.56
N LYS A 94 1.23 17.19 -8.97
CA LYS A 94 0.98 15.92 -9.65
C LYS A 94 -0.43 15.43 -9.35
N ALA A 95 -1.02 14.73 -10.31
CA ALA A 95 -2.30 14.06 -10.15
C ALA A 95 -2.14 12.78 -9.32
N VAL A 96 -1.03 12.07 -9.49
CA VAL A 96 -0.66 10.89 -8.71
C VAL A 96 0.86 10.84 -8.52
N MET A 97 1.32 10.29 -7.40
CA MET A 97 2.70 9.86 -7.19
C MET A 97 2.75 8.34 -7.13
N VAL A 98 3.61 7.73 -7.96
CA VAL A 98 3.73 6.28 -8.10
C VAL A 98 5.19 5.85 -8.16
N VAL A 99 5.49 4.58 -7.84
CA VAL A 99 6.80 4.02 -8.20
C VAL A 99 6.78 3.61 -9.67
N LYS A 100 7.67 4.21 -10.46
CA LYS A 100 7.79 3.91 -11.89
C LYS A 100 8.70 2.69 -12.08
N HIS A 101 8.05 1.54 -12.32
CA HIS A 101 8.74 0.31 -12.69
C HIS A 101 8.95 0.24 -14.20
N ASP A 102 10.16 -0.11 -14.60
CA ASP A 102 10.54 -0.47 -15.97
C ASP A 102 11.35 -1.77 -15.91
N TYR A 103 10.65 -2.90 -15.94
CA TYR A 103 11.26 -4.22 -15.97
C TYR A 103 10.44 -5.14 -16.88
N LYS A 104 11.10 -6.19 -17.39
CA LYS A 104 10.44 -7.25 -18.15
C LYS A 104 10.18 -8.45 -17.26
N THR A 105 9.01 -9.05 -17.40
CA THR A 105 8.61 -10.24 -16.64
C THR A 105 9.59 -11.39 -16.83
N LYS A 106 9.98 -12.03 -15.73
CA LYS A 106 10.81 -13.24 -15.77
C LYS A 106 9.98 -14.52 -15.82
N ALA A 107 8.81 -14.50 -15.18
CA ALA A 107 7.85 -15.62 -15.18
C ALA A 107 6.72 -15.35 -16.17
N ASN A 108 6.23 -16.39 -16.86
CA ASN A 108 5.11 -16.28 -17.81
C ASN A 108 3.72 -16.34 -17.15
N ASN A 109 3.65 -16.88 -15.93
CA ASN A 109 2.41 -17.05 -15.17
C ASN A 109 2.58 -16.48 -13.77
N LYS A 110 1.48 -15.97 -13.21
CA LYS A 110 1.30 -15.60 -11.80
C LYS A 110 0.50 -16.69 -11.08
N TYR A 111 0.24 -16.46 -9.80
CA TYR A 111 -0.69 -17.23 -8.99
C TYR A 111 -2.06 -17.40 -9.67
N LEU A 112 -2.72 -18.53 -9.38
CA LEU A 112 -4.02 -18.92 -9.93
C LEU A 112 -4.08 -19.02 -11.46
N GLY A 113 -2.94 -19.23 -12.13
CA GLY A 113 -2.88 -19.43 -13.58
C GLY A 113 -3.06 -18.15 -14.41
N SER A 114 -3.01 -16.98 -13.77
CA SER A 114 -3.08 -15.69 -14.46
C SER A 114 -1.81 -15.47 -15.30
N LYS A 115 -1.94 -14.92 -16.50
CA LYS A 115 -0.77 -14.61 -17.35
C LYS A 115 0.02 -13.45 -16.77
N ASN A 116 1.33 -13.60 -16.67
CA ASN A 116 2.23 -12.49 -16.37
C ASN A 116 2.71 -11.90 -17.70
N GLN A 117 2.28 -10.69 -18.01
CA GLN A 117 2.59 -10.02 -19.28
C GLN A 117 3.32 -8.71 -19.02
N ASP A 118 4.14 -8.31 -19.99
CA ASP A 118 4.70 -6.97 -20.08
C ASP A 118 3.63 -6.00 -20.60
N TYR A 119 3.47 -4.84 -19.96
CA TYR A 119 2.63 -3.76 -20.45
C TYR A 119 3.09 -2.41 -19.85
N PRO A 120 2.77 -1.27 -20.50
CA PRO A 120 3.16 0.04 -20.00
C PRO A 120 2.59 0.31 -18.59
N ARG A 121 3.39 0.97 -17.75
CA ARG A 121 3.00 1.38 -16.39
C ARG A 121 2.63 0.19 -15.46
N LYS A 122 3.24 -0.97 -15.69
CA LYS A 122 3.02 -2.17 -14.88
C LYS A 122 3.40 -1.95 -13.41
N ASN A 123 2.52 -2.35 -12.49
CA ASN A 123 2.65 -2.19 -11.03
C ASN A 123 2.79 -0.74 -10.56
N TRP A 124 2.51 0.26 -11.41
CA TRP A 124 2.53 1.68 -10.99
C TRP A 124 1.33 2.01 -10.09
N SER A 125 0.20 1.32 -10.28
CA SER A 125 -1.01 1.51 -9.47
C SER A 125 -1.01 0.75 -8.14
N SER A 126 0.07 0.03 -7.83
CA SER A 126 0.10 -0.82 -6.64
C SER A 126 0.32 -0.05 -5.34
N VAL A 127 1.09 1.04 -5.41
CA VAL A 127 1.17 2.04 -4.34
C VAL A 127 1.02 3.41 -4.97
N VAL A 128 0.05 4.20 -4.50
CA VAL A 128 -0.28 5.49 -5.11
C VAL A 128 -0.58 6.53 -4.05
N LEU A 129 0.05 7.70 -4.13
CA LEU A 129 -0.45 8.91 -3.46
C LEU A 129 -1.31 9.67 -4.47
N TRP A 130 -2.61 9.72 -4.22
CA TRP A 130 -3.63 10.20 -5.15
C TRP A 130 -4.06 11.61 -4.78
N ASN A 131 -3.75 12.60 -5.63
CA ASN A 131 -4.25 13.97 -5.44
C ASN A 131 -5.68 14.09 -5.96
N CYS A 132 -6.65 13.80 -5.11
CA CYS A 132 -8.08 13.93 -5.38
C CYS A 132 -8.49 15.36 -5.75
N GLY A 133 -7.74 16.38 -5.30
CA GLY A 133 -7.97 17.78 -5.65
C GLY A 133 -7.53 18.15 -7.08
N HIS A 134 -6.73 17.32 -7.75
CA HIS A 134 -6.20 17.62 -9.07
C HIS A 134 -7.31 17.70 -10.14
N PRO A 135 -7.35 18.75 -11.00
CA PRO A 135 -8.43 18.92 -11.99
C PRO A 135 -8.66 17.71 -12.89
N ASP A 136 -7.58 17.06 -13.35
CA ASP A 136 -7.67 15.91 -14.26
C ASP A 136 -8.19 14.64 -13.58
N ASN A 137 -8.17 14.58 -12.25
CA ASN A 137 -8.79 13.47 -11.50
C ASN A 137 -10.30 13.64 -11.35
N ARG A 138 -10.89 14.77 -11.75
CA ARG A 138 -12.36 14.97 -11.74
C ARG A 138 -13.11 14.04 -12.69
N VAL A 139 -12.41 13.43 -13.66
CA VAL A 139 -12.99 12.41 -14.55
C VAL A 139 -13.33 11.11 -13.82
N MET A 140 -12.77 10.88 -12.63
CA MET A 140 -12.96 9.67 -11.83
C MET A 140 -14.34 9.64 -11.14
N THR A 141 -15.40 9.66 -11.93
CA THR A 141 -16.79 9.50 -11.46
C THR A 141 -17.15 8.02 -11.33
N PRO A 142 -18.18 7.66 -10.55
CA PRO A 142 -18.70 6.29 -10.53
C PRO A 142 -19.01 5.76 -11.93
N GLU A 143 -19.63 6.57 -12.78
CA GLU A 143 -19.92 6.23 -14.17
C GLU A 143 -18.64 5.94 -14.98
N PHE A 144 -17.59 6.74 -14.83
CA PHE A 144 -16.31 6.48 -15.49
C PHE A 144 -15.71 5.15 -15.01
N ILE A 145 -15.70 4.91 -13.70
CA ILE A 145 -15.12 3.70 -13.10
C ILE A 145 -15.86 2.44 -13.55
N GLU A 146 -17.20 2.48 -13.56
CA GLU A 146 -18.05 1.37 -14.00
C GLU A 146 -17.85 1.01 -15.48
N ASN A 147 -17.54 2.01 -16.33
CA ASN A 147 -17.36 1.82 -17.76
C ASN A 147 -15.88 1.68 -18.19
N ALA A 148 -14.92 1.90 -17.29
CA ALA A 148 -13.51 1.83 -17.60
C ALA A 148 -13.01 0.38 -17.64
N THR A 149 -12.08 0.11 -18.54
CA THR A 149 -11.31 -1.13 -18.52
C THR A 149 -10.27 -1.10 -17.39
N GLY A 150 -9.92 -2.27 -16.85
CA GLY A 150 -8.81 -2.38 -15.88
C GLY A 150 -7.50 -1.79 -16.42
N ALA A 151 -7.24 -1.90 -17.73
CA ALA A 151 -6.08 -1.28 -18.37
C ALA A 151 -6.12 0.25 -18.31
N GLN A 152 -7.27 0.89 -18.47
CA GLN A 152 -7.40 2.34 -18.35
C GLN A 152 -7.11 2.80 -16.91
N LEU A 153 -7.71 2.10 -15.93
CA LEU A 153 -7.55 2.38 -14.50
C LEU A 153 -6.11 2.19 -14.03
N HIS A 154 -5.55 1.00 -14.24
CA HIS A 154 -4.21 0.66 -13.74
C HIS A 154 -3.08 1.41 -14.43
N ARG A 155 -3.32 1.93 -15.64
CA ARG A 155 -2.34 2.66 -16.42
C ARG A 155 -2.62 4.16 -16.43
N PHE A 156 -3.57 4.68 -15.68
CA PHE A 156 -3.83 6.12 -15.61
C PHE A 156 -3.98 6.79 -16.99
N THR A 157 -4.73 6.17 -17.90
CA THR A 157 -4.73 6.61 -19.32
C THR A 157 -5.37 7.97 -19.54
N TRP A 158 -6.08 8.52 -18.54
CA TRP A 158 -6.61 9.88 -18.58
C TRP A 158 -5.58 10.95 -18.19
N LEU A 159 -4.41 10.56 -17.67
CA LEU A 159 -3.34 11.47 -17.26
C LEU A 159 -2.21 11.52 -18.30
N ALA A 160 -1.70 12.73 -18.54
CA ALA A 160 -0.44 12.95 -19.22
C ALA A 160 0.74 12.50 -18.36
N ASP A 161 1.86 12.10 -18.98
CA ASP A 161 3.03 11.57 -18.26
C ASP A 161 3.62 12.59 -17.26
N GLU A 162 3.55 13.88 -17.59
CA GLU A 162 4.08 14.97 -16.77
C GLU A 162 3.28 15.15 -15.47
N GLN A 163 2.03 14.66 -15.43
CA GLN A 163 1.14 14.71 -14.27
C GLN A 163 1.35 13.53 -13.32
N ILE A 164 2.13 12.53 -13.73
CA ILE A 164 2.46 11.34 -12.94
C ILE A 164 3.85 11.54 -12.33
N GLY A 165 3.88 11.84 -11.02
CA GLY A 165 5.12 11.95 -10.26
C GLY A 165 5.72 10.60 -9.91
N GLU A 166 7.00 10.62 -9.53
CA GLU A 166 7.78 9.43 -9.21
C GLU A 166 8.11 9.35 -7.73
N LEU A 167 7.83 8.19 -7.14
CA LEU A 167 8.25 7.81 -5.81
C LEU A 167 9.54 6.98 -5.87
N PRO A 168 10.40 7.04 -4.84
CA PRO A 168 11.58 6.20 -4.75
C PRO A 168 11.22 4.71 -4.85
N LYS A 169 11.97 3.96 -5.66
CA LYS A 169 11.72 2.53 -5.94
C LYS A 169 11.61 1.65 -4.69
N VAL A 170 12.29 2.01 -3.61
CA VAL A 170 12.22 1.29 -2.32
C VAL A 170 10.81 1.28 -1.71
N TRP A 171 9.91 2.18 -2.11
CA TRP A 171 8.51 2.21 -1.66
C TRP A 171 7.55 1.31 -2.46
N ASN A 172 8.07 0.51 -3.39
CA ASN A 172 7.32 -0.56 -4.07
C ASN A 172 8.34 -1.55 -4.63
N TRP A 173 9.07 -2.23 -3.75
CA TRP A 173 10.07 -3.21 -4.16
C TRP A 173 9.41 -4.54 -4.49
N LEU A 174 9.80 -5.16 -5.61
CA LEU A 174 9.21 -6.39 -6.13
C LEU A 174 10.17 -7.56 -5.89
N PRO A 175 10.22 -8.17 -4.69
CA PRO A 175 11.27 -9.12 -4.34
C PRO A 175 11.24 -10.38 -5.20
N ASP A 176 10.07 -10.80 -5.65
CA ASP A 176 9.85 -11.95 -6.52
C ASP A 176 10.30 -11.74 -7.98
N GLU A 177 10.44 -10.49 -8.41
CA GLU A 177 10.95 -10.13 -9.75
C GLU A 177 12.40 -9.59 -9.70
N LEU A 178 12.78 -8.88 -8.64
CA LEU A 178 14.05 -8.14 -8.51
C LEU A 178 15.04 -8.77 -7.52
N GLY A 179 14.62 -9.76 -6.73
CA GLY A 179 15.42 -10.35 -5.66
C GLY A 179 15.34 -9.58 -4.35
N GLU A 180 16.08 -10.04 -3.35
CA GLU A 180 16.07 -9.44 -2.01
C GLU A 180 16.69 -8.04 -1.99
N ASN A 181 16.12 -7.16 -1.17
CA ASN A 181 16.67 -5.82 -0.93
C ASN A 181 16.47 -5.41 0.54
N PRO A 182 17.55 -5.36 1.35
CA PRO A 182 17.44 -4.99 2.76
C PRO A 182 17.01 -3.53 2.96
N ASP A 183 17.19 -2.65 1.96
CA ASP A 183 16.82 -1.23 2.03
C ASP A 183 15.37 -0.96 1.56
N ALA A 184 14.64 -1.98 1.12
CA ALA A 184 13.25 -1.82 0.71
C ALA A 184 12.38 -1.30 1.86
N LYS A 185 11.51 -0.34 1.59
CA LYS A 185 10.60 0.25 2.59
C LYS A 185 9.19 -0.33 2.50
N LEU A 186 8.85 -0.87 1.34
CA LEU A 186 7.62 -1.60 1.08
C LEU A 186 7.94 -2.74 0.11
N LEU A 187 7.49 -3.94 0.46
CA LEU A 187 7.57 -5.15 -0.37
C LEU A 187 6.24 -5.40 -1.04
N HIS A 188 6.27 -5.85 -2.28
CA HIS A 188 5.08 -6.17 -3.07
C HIS A 188 5.33 -7.46 -3.87
N TRP A 189 4.67 -8.54 -3.48
CA TRP A 189 4.80 -9.85 -4.14
C TRP A 189 3.81 -9.98 -5.29
N THR A 190 4.25 -9.54 -6.48
CA THR A 190 3.41 -9.41 -7.69
C THR A 190 3.04 -10.72 -8.39
N LEU A 191 3.83 -11.78 -8.19
CA LEU A 191 3.64 -13.11 -8.78
C LEU A 191 2.74 -13.97 -7.92
N GLY A 192 2.70 -13.74 -6.61
CA GLY A 192 1.87 -14.46 -5.64
C GLY A 192 2.30 -14.17 -4.22
N THR A 193 1.35 -13.95 -3.32
CA THR A 193 1.63 -13.68 -1.92
C THR A 193 2.27 -14.88 -1.23
N PRO A 194 3.15 -14.67 -0.23
CA PRO A 194 3.75 -15.75 0.55
C PRO A 194 2.76 -16.66 1.29
N SER A 195 1.47 -16.30 1.35
CA SER A 195 0.40 -17.17 1.86
C SER A 195 0.10 -18.37 0.97
N PHE A 196 0.44 -18.30 -0.32
CA PHE A 196 0.25 -19.43 -1.24
C PHE A 196 1.42 -20.39 -1.15
N HIS A 197 1.13 -21.70 -1.17
CA HIS A 197 2.17 -22.73 -1.02
C HIS A 197 3.28 -22.61 -2.07
N GLU A 198 2.96 -22.24 -3.32
CA GLU A 198 3.98 -22.12 -4.38
C GLU A 198 4.88 -20.87 -4.22
N TYR A 199 4.51 -19.93 -3.35
CA TYR A 199 5.20 -18.67 -3.12
C TYR A 199 5.68 -18.51 -1.67
N ALA A 200 5.53 -19.55 -0.84
CA ALA A 200 5.86 -19.50 0.58
C ALA A 200 7.34 -19.18 0.84
N ASP A 201 8.22 -19.56 -0.08
CA ASP A 201 9.68 -19.33 -0.02
C ASP A 201 10.14 -18.26 -1.02
N ALA A 202 9.22 -17.42 -1.53
CA ALA A 202 9.57 -16.29 -2.39
C ALA A 202 10.61 -15.38 -1.70
N PRO A 203 11.44 -14.62 -2.45
CA PRO A 203 12.40 -13.72 -1.84
C PRO A 203 11.74 -12.79 -0.81
N MET A 204 12.39 -12.64 0.35
CA MET A 204 11.88 -11.89 1.51
C MET A 204 10.55 -12.41 2.14
N ALA A 205 10.00 -13.56 1.72
CA ALA A 205 8.77 -14.13 2.27
C ALA A 205 8.83 -14.40 3.78
N GLY A 206 10.02 -14.66 4.32
CA GLY A 206 10.23 -14.81 5.76
C GLY A 206 9.76 -13.60 6.59
N GLU A 207 9.81 -12.38 6.04
CA GLU A 207 9.24 -11.19 6.69
C GLU A 207 7.71 -11.25 6.75
N TRP A 208 7.07 -11.66 5.66
CA TRP A 208 5.62 -11.84 5.61
C TRP A 208 5.13 -12.86 6.64
N HIS A 209 5.79 -14.02 6.73
CA HIS A 209 5.43 -15.05 7.71
C HIS A 209 5.58 -14.57 9.15
N ARG A 210 6.62 -13.77 9.45
CA ARG A 210 6.80 -13.17 10.78
C ARG A 210 5.69 -12.18 11.12
N GLU A 211 5.34 -11.28 10.20
CA GLU A 211 4.25 -10.32 10.45
C GLU A 211 2.89 -11.02 10.55
N ARG A 212 2.64 -12.09 9.78
CA ARG A 212 1.45 -12.93 9.95
C ARG A 212 1.36 -13.53 11.35
N ILE A 213 2.45 -14.07 11.90
CA ILE A 213 2.48 -14.60 13.27
C ILE A 213 2.09 -13.51 14.29
N LEU A 214 2.58 -12.29 14.11
CA LEU A 214 2.23 -11.16 14.98
C LEU A 214 0.78 -10.71 14.81
N MET A 215 0.24 -10.76 13.59
CA MET A 215 -1.14 -10.40 13.29
C MET A 215 -2.14 -11.43 13.82
N ASP A 216 -1.81 -12.71 13.75
CA ASP A 216 -2.60 -13.81 14.31
C ASP A 216 -2.41 -13.96 15.84
N TYR A 217 -1.43 -13.25 16.44
CA TYR A 217 -1.13 -13.36 17.86
C TYR A 217 -2.25 -12.77 18.73
N CYS A 218 -2.75 -13.61 19.64
CA CYS A 218 -3.70 -13.22 20.67
C CYS A 218 -3.10 -13.49 22.05
N LEU A 219 -2.79 -12.44 22.81
CA LEU A 219 -2.26 -12.55 24.17
C LEU A 219 -3.24 -13.33 25.05
N GLN A 220 -2.84 -14.55 25.43
CA GLN A 220 -3.59 -15.35 26.38
C GLN A 220 -3.30 -14.86 27.80
N ARG A 221 -4.33 -14.84 28.65
CA ARG A 221 -4.13 -14.74 30.10
C ARG A 221 -3.80 -16.12 30.63
N ASP A 222 -3.03 -16.18 31.70
CA ASP A 222 -2.84 -17.42 32.44
C ASP A 222 -4.21 -17.89 32.99
N ILE A 223 -4.43 -19.20 32.95
CA ILE A 223 -5.56 -19.82 33.62
C ILE A 223 -5.06 -20.19 35.02
N ASP A 224 -5.58 -19.50 36.02
CA ASP A 224 -5.33 -19.79 37.45
C ASP A 224 -5.73 -21.22 37.84
#